data_AF-A0A0C2FMR2-F1
#
_entry.id   AF-A0A0C2FMR2-F1
#
_cell.length_a   1.000
_cell.length_b   1.000
_cell.length_c   1.000
_cell.angle_alpha   90.00
_cell.angle_beta   90.00
_cell.angle_gamma   90.00
#
_symmetry.space_group_name_H-M   'P 1'
#
loop_
_entity.id
_entity.type
_entity.pdbx_description
1 polymer ?
#
loop_
_entity_poly.entity_id
_entity_poly.type
_entity_poly.pdbx_seq_one_letter_code
_entity_poly.pdbx_strand_id
1 'polypeptide(L)'
;MTKVRCGHSKRVYASLVRHKLMFFKNSEDTVPCGFTQLKGARIMDKQKMSSDEYSGSSDEQNADKSPQTQKKDTYSLSIEMANEDPLYIVLRSSEEKEKWLYFLRAASGDATLCGSPFAILVQRMLAEGGAPDSPLWKDLLLTSCDDTPKETLMDFEGADKKKALEIAKATYLFVSVLMRPIAAQYHIDLAQNILSTAMQHEFLRNEVYAQLIKLTSGSMPFSIQ
;
A
#
# COMPACT_ATOMS: atom_id res chain seq x y z
N MET A 1 8.97 -16.93 -19.25
CA MET A 1 8.33 -15.60 -19.38
C MET A 1 9.37 -14.56 -19.78
N THR A 2 8.94 -13.35 -20.14
CA THR A 2 9.84 -12.19 -20.31
C THR A 2 9.57 -11.19 -19.20
N LYS A 3 10.61 -10.82 -18.45
CA LYS A 3 10.57 -9.77 -17.44
C LYS A 3 11.02 -8.46 -18.07
N VAL A 4 10.29 -7.37 -17.81
CA VAL A 4 10.64 -6.02 -18.27
C VAL A 4 10.64 -5.05 -17.10
N ARG A 5 11.72 -4.31 -16.91
CA ARG A 5 11.85 -3.27 -15.88
C ARG A 5 12.69 -2.11 -16.43
N CYS A 6 12.24 -0.87 -16.25
CA CYS A 6 12.94 0.33 -16.74
C CYS A 6 13.37 0.21 -18.22
N GLY A 7 12.47 -0.26 -19.10
CA GLY A 7 12.75 -0.46 -20.53
C GLY A 7 13.62 -1.68 -20.90
N HIS A 8 14.25 -2.35 -19.92
CA HIS A 8 15.10 -3.51 -20.16
C HIS A 8 14.28 -4.79 -20.12
N SER A 9 14.25 -5.52 -21.23
CA SER A 9 13.57 -6.82 -21.33
C SER A 9 14.56 -7.98 -21.26
N LYS A 10 14.20 -9.02 -20.49
CA LYS A 10 15.02 -10.22 -20.33
C LYS A 10 14.14 -11.46 -20.22
N ARG A 11 14.48 -12.51 -20.98
CA ARG A 11 13.86 -13.83 -20.82
C ARG A 11 14.34 -14.45 -19.52
N VAL A 12 13.40 -14.96 -18.74
CA VAL A 12 13.67 -15.57 -17.43
C VAL A 12 12.77 -16.79 -17.22
N TYR A 13 13.27 -17.71 -16.41
CA TYR A 13 12.42 -18.65 -15.69
C TYR A 13 12.00 -17.99 -14.38
N ALA A 14 10.75 -18.15 -13.96
CA ALA A 14 10.31 -17.61 -12.68
C ALA A 14 9.56 -18.65 -11.88
N SER A 15 9.70 -18.55 -10.56
CA SER A 15 9.02 -19.38 -9.59
C SER A 15 8.43 -18.48 -8.51
N LEU A 16 7.19 -18.77 -8.13
CA LEU A 16 6.51 -18.06 -7.06
C LEU A 16 6.51 -18.96 -5.82
N VAL A 17 7.14 -18.50 -4.75
CA VAL A 17 7.18 -19.23 -3.47
C VAL A 17 6.73 -18.29 -2.36
N ARG A 18 5.59 -18.62 -1.74
CA ARG A 18 4.91 -17.76 -0.75
C ARG A 18 4.66 -16.37 -1.35
N HIS A 19 5.28 -15.33 -0.79
CA HIS A 19 5.17 -13.94 -1.24
C HIS A 19 6.34 -13.47 -2.12
N LYS A 20 7.24 -14.37 -2.54
CA LYS A 20 8.44 -14.03 -3.32
C LYS A 20 8.31 -14.52 -4.74
N LEU A 21 8.34 -13.59 -5.70
CA LEU A 21 8.51 -13.90 -7.11
C LEU A 21 10.00 -13.95 -7.43
N MET A 22 10.55 -15.14 -7.67
CA MET A 22 11.96 -15.36 -7.92
C MET A 22 12.23 -15.56 -9.42
N PHE A 23 13.36 -15.06 -9.89
CA PHE A 23 13.78 -15.12 -11.28
C PHE A 23 15.10 -15.89 -11.42
N PHE A 24 15.16 -16.78 -12.39
CA PHE A 24 16.29 -17.65 -12.71
C PHE A 24 16.66 -17.48 -14.18
N LYS A 25 17.91 -17.81 -14.55
CA LYS A 25 18.30 -17.81 -15.96
C LYS A 25 17.64 -18.99 -16.67
N ASN A 26 17.67 -20.16 -16.03
CA ASN A 26 17.12 -21.42 -16.54
C ASN A 26 16.23 -22.11 -15.48
N SER A 27 15.49 -23.14 -15.91
CA SER A 27 14.62 -23.92 -15.02
C SER A 27 15.35 -24.86 -14.06
N GLU A 28 16.60 -25.20 -14.36
CA GLU A 28 17.43 -26.10 -13.56
C GLU A 28 18.27 -25.35 -12.51
N ASP A 29 18.29 -24.02 -12.57
CA ASP A 29 19.05 -23.21 -11.62
C ASP A 29 18.42 -23.28 -10.23
N THR A 30 19.24 -23.51 -9.20
CA THR A 30 18.80 -23.50 -7.79
C THR A 30 18.94 -22.13 -7.13
N VAL A 31 19.75 -21.24 -7.71
CA VAL A 31 20.02 -19.89 -7.18
C VAL A 31 19.34 -18.84 -8.06
N PRO A 32 18.42 -18.02 -7.52
CA PRO A 32 17.77 -16.98 -8.29
C PRO A 32 18.75 -15.84 -8.62
N CYS A 33 18.67 -15.32 -9.84
CA CYS A 33 19.38 -14.10 -10.24
C CYS A 33 18.73 -12.81 -9.71
N GLY A 34 17.54 -12.91 -9.12
CA GLY A 34 16.87 -11.84 -8.41
C GLY A 34 15.48 -12.27 -7.95
N PHE A 35 14.87 -11.49 -7.06
CA PHE A 35 13.50 -11.72 -6.62
C PHE A 35 12.79 -10.40 -6.36
N THR A 36 11.47 -10.46 -6.29
CA THR A 36 10.58 -9.36 -5.94
C THR A 36 9.66 -9.82 -4.82
N GLN A 37 9.55 -9.03 -3.76
CA GLN A 37 8.62 -9.27 -2.66
C GLN A 37 7.25 -8.73 -3.05
N LEU A 38 6.24 -9.60 -3.13
CA LEU A 38 4.93 -9.23 -3.65
C LEU A 38 3.98 -8.69 -2.59
N LYS A 39 4.26 -8.85 -1.30
CA LYS A 39 3.33 -8.45 -0.23
C LYS A 39 2.96 -6.96 -0.37
N GLY A 40 1.68 -6.66 -0.59
CA GLY A 40 1.17 -5.31 -0.80
C GLY A 40 1.34 -4.76 -2.23
N ALA A 41 1.83 -5.56 -3.17
CA ALA A 41 1.96 -5.16 -4.57
C ALA A 41 0.59 -5.16 -5.28
N ARG A 42 0.37 -4.16 -6.15
CA ARG A 42 -0.81 -4.06 -6.99
C ARG A 42 -0.57 -4.80 -8.31
N ILE A 43 -1.40 -5.81 -8.60
CA ILE A 43 -1.29 -6.65 -9.80
C ILE A 43 -2.40 -6.30 -10.80
N MET A 44 -2.02 -5.77 -11.97
CA MET A 44 -2.98 -5.35 -13.00
C MET A 44 -2.76 -6.06 -14.34
N ASP A 45 -3.87 -6.27 -15.07
CA ASP A 45 -3.86 -6.77 -16.44
C ASP A 45 -3.80 -5.59 -17.40
N LYS A 46 -2.71 -5.46 -18.16
CA LYS A 46 -2.48 -4.33 -19.07
C LYS A 46 -3.21 -4.47 -20.41
N GLN A 47 -3.93 -5.57 -20.66
CA GLN A 47 -4.70 -5.74 -21.89
C GLN A 47 -5.84 -4.70 -22.05
N LYS A 48 -6.23 -3.99 -20.97
CA LYS A 48 -7.44 -3.16 -20.96
C LYS A 48 -7.22 -1.66 -21.18
N MET A 49 -5.99 -1.15 -21.24
CA MET A 49 -5.71 0.30 -21.16
C MET A 49 -5.16 0.96 -22.45
N SER A 50 -5.28 0.32 -23.63
CA SER A 50 -4.82 0.94 -24.89
C SER A 50 -5.91 0.95 -25.96
N SER A 51 -6.94 1.76 -25.73
CA SER A 51 -7.66 2.46 -26.78
C SER A 51 -8.29 3.66 -26.11
N ASP A 52 -7.55 4.76 -26.06
CA ASP A 52 -7.99 6.13 -26.30
C ASP A 52 -6.87 7.04 -25.77
N GLU A 53 -6.57 8.10 -26.52
CA GLU A 53 -5.55 9.12 -26.21
C GLU A 53 -4.09 8.79 -26.56
N TYR A 54 -3.83 8.53 -27.84
CA TYR A 54 -2.63 9.08 -28.49
C TYR A 54 -2.91 9.35 -29.97
N SER A 55 -3.69 10.38 -30.27
CA SER A 55 -3.62 11.04 -31.57
C SER A 55 -2.39 11.95 -31.57
N GLY A 56 -1.23 11.34 -31.81
CA GLY A 56 -0.03 12.06 -32.19
C GLY A 56 -0.20 12.63 -33.59
N SER A 57 -0.58 13.90 -33.67
CA SER A 57 -0.44 14.72 -34.86
C SER A 57 1.03 14.83 -35.22
N SER A 58 1.42 14.32 -36.39
CA SER A 58 2.50 14.86 -37.22
C SER A 58 2.36 14.29 -38.63
N ASP A 59 2.02 15.21 -39.52
CA ASP A 59 2.08 15.12 -40.98
C ASP A 59 3.49 14.70 -41.41
N GLU A 60 3.63 13.67 -42.25
CA GLU A 60 4.59 13.60 -43.36
C GLU A 60 4.19 12.44 -44.30
N GLN A 61 4.05 12.80 -45.57
CA GLN A 61 3.68 11.95 -46.69
C GLN A 61 4.74 10.84 -46.91
N ASN A 62 4.28 9.60 -47.09
CA ASN A 62 4.74 8.74 -48.19
C ASN A 62 3.88 7.48 -48.31
N ALA A 63 3.31 7.31 -49.50
CA ALA A 63 2.62 6.11 -49.93
C ALA A 63 3.64 5.04 -50.32
N ASP A 64 3.67 3.90 -49.62
CA ASP A 64 3.79 2.57 -50.25
C ASP A 64 3.74 1.41 -49.23
N LYS A 65 2.85 0.46 -49.55
CA LYS A 65 2.85 -0.98 -49.19
C LYS A 65 2.49 -1.40 -47.74
N SER A 66 1.42 -2.19 -47.68
CA SER A 66 0.87 -3.06 -46.63
C SER A 66 1.91 -3.99 -45.96
N PRO A 67 1.64 -4.63 -44.78
CA PRO A 67 0.31 -5.01 -44.28
C PRO A 67 -0.01 -4.62 -42.82
N GLN A 68 -1.32 -4.63 -42.55
CA GLN A 68 -1.94 -4.65 -41.23
C GLN A 68 -1.07 -5.39 -40.19
N THR A 69 -0.40 -4.62 -39.33
CA THR A 69 0.14 -5.13 -38.08
C THR A 69 -1.04 -5.58 -37.21
N GLN A 70 -1.39 -6.86 -37.35
CA GLN A 70 -2.19 -7.59 -36.38
C GLN A 70 -1.65 -7.22 -35.00
N LYS A 71 -2.49 -6.57 -34.19
CA LYS A 71 -2.20 -6.31 -32.77
C LYS A 71 -1.83 -7.66 -32.15
N LYS A 72 -0.54 -7.90 -31.92
CA LYS A 72 -0.11 -9.07 -31.15
C LYS A 72 -0.73 -8.92 -29.78
N ASP A 73 -1.70 -9.77 -29.46
CA ASP A 73 -2.24 -9.89 -28.11
C ASP A 73 -1.08 -10.08 -27.14
N THR A 74 -0.69 -8.99 -26.49
CA THR A 74 0.47 -8.99 -25.62
C THR A 74 -0.03 -9.37 -24.23
N TYR A 75 0.10 -10.64 -23.89
CA TYR A 75 -0.32 -11.20 -22.59
C TYR A 75 0.58 -10.66 -21.46
N SER A 76 0.31 -9.44 -21.01
CA SER A 76 1.17 -8.69 -20.09
C SER A 76 0.47 -8.36 -18.78
N LEU A 77 1.21 -8.50 -17.68
CA LEU A 77 0.79 -8.11 -16.33
C LEU A 77 1.75 -7.06 -15.78
N SER A 78 1.21 -6.10 -15.03
CA SER A 78 2.01 -5.15 -14.26
C SER A 78 1.97 -5.48 -12.78
N ILE A 79 3.14 -5.36 -12.14
CA ILE A 79 3.36 -5.52 -10.71
C ILE A 79 3.90 -4.19 -10.22
N GLU A 80 3.08 -3.46 -9.48
CA GLU A 80 3.41 -2.13 -8.94
C GLU A 80 3.64 -2.23 -7.44
N MET A 81 4.76 -1.67 -7.00
CA MET A 81 5.16 -1.60 -5.59
C MET A 81 5.38 -0.13 -5.22
N ALA A 82 5.04 0.25 -4.00
CA ALA A 82 5.25 1.61 -3.53
C ALA A 82 6.75 1.97 -3.60
N ASN A 83 7.06 3.16 -4.13
CA ASN A 83 8.41 3.69 -4.25
C ASN A 83 9.38 2.88 -5.14
N GLU A 84 8.87 1.95 -5.97
CA GLU A 84 9.69 1.22 -6.94
C GLU A 84 9.13 1.35 -8.36
N ASP A 85 10.03 1.28 -9.36
CA ASP A 85 9.62 1.21 -10.76
C ASP A 85 8.76 -0.04 -11.04
N PRO A 86 7.69 0.10 -11.85
CA PRO A 86 6.80 -0.99 -12.17
C PRO A 86 7.54 -2.12 -12.88
N LEU A 87 7.23 -3.35 -12.46
CA LEU A 87 7.74 -4.57 -13.04
C LEU A 87 6.68 -5.16 -13.96
N TYR A 88 7.05 -5.44 -15.20
CA TYR A 88 6.15 -6.07 -16.17
C TYR A 88 6.60 -7.50 -16.45
N ILE A 89 5.63 -8.40 -16.58
CA ILE A 89 5.87 -9.75 -17.08
C ILE A 89 5.01 -9.98 -18.33
N VAL A 90 5.63 -10.57 -19.35
CA VAL A 90 4.99 -10.94 -20.60
C VAL A 90 5.00 -12.46 -20.71
N LEU A 91 3.82 -13.02 -20.97
CA LEU A 91 3.51 -14.44 -20.94
C LEU A 91 3.17 -14.95 -22.35
N ARG A 92 3.17 -16.27 -22.54
CA ARG A 92 3.09 -16.87 -23.88
C ARG A 92 1.65 -17.09 -24.35
N SER A 93 0.70 -17.17 -23.41
CA SER A 93 -0.71 -17.42 -23.70
C SER A 93 -1.63 -16.71 -22.70
N SER A 94 -2.90 -16.55 -23.08
CA SER A 94 -3.94 -16.03 -22.16
C SER A 94 -4.12 -16.93 -20.93
N GLU A 95 -4.08 -18.25 -21.12
CA GLU A 95 -4.18 -19.20 -20.01
C GLU A 95 -3.03 -19.06 -19.01
N GLU A 96 -1.79 -18.91 -19.50
CA GLU A 96 -0.64 -18.65 -18.66
C GLU A 96 -0.80 -17.29 -17.94
N LYS A 97 -1.31 -16.27 -18.63
CA LYS A 97 -1.63 -14.96 -18.05
C LYS A 97 -2.62 -15.05 -16.91
N GLU A 98 -3.73 -15.74 -17.08
CA GLU A 98 -4.76 -15.89 -16.05
C GLU A 98 -4.24 -16.66 -14.84
N LYS A 99 -3.49 -17.74 -15.08
CA LYS A 99 -2.83 -18.51 -14.00
C LYS A 99 -1.87 -17.63 -13.20
N TRP A 100 -0.96 -16.93 -13.88
CA TRP A 100 -0.02 -16.03 -13.20
C TRP A 100 -0.75 -14.88 -12.50
N LEU A 101 -1.77 -14.29 -13.10
CA LEU A 101 -2.57 -13.22 -12.47
C LEU A 101 -3.18 -13.70 -11.16
N TYR A 102 -3.80 -14.88 -11.16
CA TYR A 102 -4.38 -15.49 -9.97
C TYR A 102 -3.33 -15.69 -8.87
N PHE A 103 -2.22 -16.37 -9.20
CA PHE A 103 -1.19 -16.68 -8.21
C PHE A 103 -0.45 -15.44 -7.72
N LEU A 104 -0.19 -14.46 -8.58
CA LEU A 104 0.44 -13.21 -8.20
C LEU A 104 -0.46 -12.37 -7.30
N ARG A 105 -1.77 -12.33 -7.56
CA ARG A 105 -2.74 -11.70 -6.65
C ARG A 105 -2.79 -12.43 -5.31
N ALA A 106 -2.89 -13.75 -5.32
CA ALA A 106 -2.87 -14.53 -4.07
C ALA A 106 -1.59 -14.29 -3.26
N ALA A 107 -0.43 -14.25 -3.93
CA ALA A 107 0.87 -14.05 -3.28
C ALA A 107 1.17 -12.59 -2.93
N SER A 108 0.62 -11.62 -3.68
CA SER A 108 0.66 -10.22 -3.29
C SER A 108 -0.21 -9.94 -2.06
N GLY A 109 -1.11 -10.90 -1.77
CA GLY A 109 -2.12 -10.79 -0.75
C GLY A 109 -3.20 -9.85 -1.23
N ASP A 110 -3.85 -10.18 -2.36
CA ASP A 110 -5.10 -9.57 -2.84
C ASP A 110 -5.90 -9.15 -1.61
N ALA A 111 -5.97 -7.84 -1.39
CA ALA A 111 -6.06 -7.21 -0.08
C ALA A 111 -7.02 -7.93 0.86
N THR A 112 -6.55 -8.96 1.57
CA THR A 112 -7.24 -9.43 2.75
C THR A 112 -6.93 -8.34 3.75
N LEU A 113 -7.74 -7.29 3.68
CA LEU A 113 -7.82 -6.22 4.63
C LEU A 113 -7.79 -6.90 6.00
N CYS A 114 -6.64 -6.82 6.65
CA CYS A 114 -6.36 -7.54 7.87
C CYS A 114 -5.90 -6.56 8.92
N GLY A 115 -6.16 -6.92 10.18
CA GLY A 115 -6.03 -6.00 11.29
C GLY A 115 -7.40 -5.48 11.73
N SER A 116 -7.34 -4.51 12.63
CA SER A 116 -8.49 -3.74 13.07
C SER A 116 -9.26 -3.07 11.90
N PRO A 117 -10.52 -2.65 12.14
CA PRO A 117 -11.26 -1.85 11.15
C PRO A 117 -10.52 -0.60 10.67
N PHE A 118 -9.73 0.04 11.53
CA PHE A 118 -8.92 1.21 11.15
C PHE A 118 -7.78 0.82 10.21
N ALA A 119 -7.05 -0.24 10.52
CA ALA A 119 -5.96 -0.73 9.67
C ALA A 119 -6.48 -1.13 8.28
N ILE A 120 -7.67 -1.74 8.24
CA ILE A 120 -8.39 -2.07 7.02
C ILE A 120 -8.72 -0.80 6.21
N LEU A 121 -9.26 0.25 6.84
CA LEU A 121 -9.56 1.51 6.16
C LEU A 121 -8.29 2.12 5.53
N VAL A 122 -7.19 2.21 6.29
CA VAL A 122 -5.92 2.75 5.78
C VAL A 122 -5.39 1.94 4.60
N GLN A 123 -5.51 0.60 4.64
CA GLN A 123 -5.14 -0.26 3.52
C GLN A 123 -5.97 0.00 2.26
N ARG A 124 -7.29 0.26 2.40
CA ARG A 124 -8.15 0.64 1.26
C ARG A 124 -7.74 1.99 0.67
N MET A 125 -7.45 2.97 1.53
CA MET A 125 -6.99 4.29 1.10
C MET A 125 -5.67 4.20 0.33
N LEU A 126 -4.72 3.36 0.79
CA LEU A 126 -3.48 3.09 0.07
C LEU A 126 -3.73 2.42 -1.29
N ALA A 127 -4.64 1.46 -1.34
CA ALA A 127 -4.95 0.73 -2.58
C ALA A 127 -5.55 1.64 -3.67
N GLU A 128 -6.31 2.66 -3.27
CA GLU A 128 -6.87 3.69 -4.15
C GLU A 128 -5.88 4.85 -4.44
N GLY A 129 -4.64 4.77 -3.94
CA GLY A 129 -3.60 5.78 -4.18
C GLY A 129 -3.74 7.05 -3.35
N GLY A 130 -4.58 7.05 -2.30
CA GLY A 130 -4.74 8.20 -1.40
C GLY A 130 -5.40 9.41 -2.06
N ALA A 131 -6.25 9.21 -3.07
CA ALA A 131 -6.93 10.29 -3.79
C ALA A 131 -7.69 11.22 -2.82
N PRO A 132 -7.44 12.54 -2.83
CA PRO A 132 -7.96 13.47 -1.82
C PRO A 132 -9.49 13.66 -1.88
N ASP A 133 -10.11 13.32 -3.01
CA ASP A 133 -11.54 13.33 -3.25
C ASP A 133 -12.23 12.01 -2.88
N SER A 134 -11.48 10.98 -2.47
CA SER A 134 -12.04 9.69 -2.06
C SER A 134 -12.97 9.85 -0.85
N PRO A 135 -14.16 9.21 -0.85
CA PRO A 135 -15.07 9.24 0.29
C PRO A 135 -14.47 8.61 1.55
N LEU A 136 -13.40 7.82 1.43
CA LEU A 136 -12.71 7.17 2.55
C LEU A 136 -12.12 8.18 3.56
N TRP A 137 -11.78 9.39 3.12
CA TRP A 137 -11.32 10.46 4.02
C TRP A 137 -12.41 10.97 4.98
N LYS A 138 -13.68 10.70 4.67
CA LYS A 138 -14.84 11.08 5.49
C LYS A 138 -15.40 9.90 6.30
N ASP A 139 -14.73 8.74 6.27
CA ASP A 139 -15.16 7.56 6.99
C ASP A 139 -15.14 7.82 8.51
N LEU A 140 -16.13 7.29 9.23
CA LEU A 140 -16.26 7.47 10.68
C LEU A 140 -15.11 6.81 11.45
N LEU A 141 -14.53 5.74 10.93
CA LEU A 141 -13.36 5.09 11.53
C LEU A 141 -12.13 6.02 11.54
N LEU A 142 -12.06 6.98 10.61
CA LEU A 142 -11.01 7.98 10.51
C LEU A 142 -11.34 9.30 11.22
N THR A 143 -12.62 9.70 11.23
CA THR A 143 -13.02 11.07 11.62
C THR A 143 -13.70 11.19 12.99
N SER A 144 -14.30 10.12 13.53
CA SER A 144 -15.02 10.18 14.81
C SER A 144 -14.06 10.12 16.00
N CYS A 145 -14.04 11.15 16.85
CA CYS A 145 -13.12 11.30 18.00
C CYS A 145 -13.77 11.92 19.25
N ASP A 146 -15.03 11.58 19.54
CA ASP A 146 -15.77 12.25 20.62
C ASP A 146 -15.44 11.72 22.03
N ASP A 147 -14.87 10.51 22.12
CA ASP A 147 -14.66 9.79 23.37
C ASP A 147 -13.20 9.37 23.60
N THR A 148 -12.84 9.21 24.88
CA THR A 148 -11.58 8.57 25.28
C THR A 148 -11.49 7.14 24.70
N PRO A 149 -10.32 6.73 24.14
CA PRO A 149 -10.15 5.41 23.56
C PRO A 149 -10.49 4.28 24.53
N LYS A 150 -11.40 3.40 24.10
CA LYS A 150 -11.78 2.17 24.81
C LYS A 150 -11.06 0.94 24.26
N GLU A 151 -10.60 1.02 23.01
CA GLU A 151 -9.89 -0.04 22.29
C GLU A 151 -8.69 0.54 21.53
N THR A 152 -7.82 -0.34 21.03
CA THR A 152 -6.64 0.00 20.23
C THR A 152 -7.00 0.06 18.74
N LEU A 153 -6.31 0.92 17.99
CA LEU A 153 -6.47 1.01 16.53
C LEU A 153 -5.60 0.00 15.78
N MET A 154 -4.59 -0.57 16.43
CA MET A 154 -3.82 -1.71 15.93
C MET A 154 -4.16 -2.97 16.72
N ASP A 155 -3.86 -4.13 16.13
CA ASP A 155 -4.09 -5.42 16.76
C ASP A 155 -2.92 -5.78 17.69
N PHE A 156 -3.26 -6.15 18.92
CA PHE A 156 -2.31 -6.58 19.94
C PHE A 156 -2.82 -7.84 20.63
N GLU A 157 -1.90 -8.75 20.96
CA GLU A 157 -2.21 -10.00 21.67
C GLU A 157 -1.73 -9.95 23.13
N GLY A 158 -2.43 -10.65 24.00
CA GLY A 158 -2.01 -10.90 25.37
C GLY A 158 -1.71 -9.63 26.20
N ALA A 159 -0.53 -9.60 26.82
CA ALA A 159 -0.13 -8.56 27.77
C ALA A 159 0.10 -7.18 27.12
N ASP A 160 0.39 -7.15 25.82
CA ASP A 160 0.74 -5.92 25.10
C ASP A 160 -0.48 -5.02 24.88
N LYS A 161 -1.68 -5.61 24.78
CA LYS A 161 -2.94 -4.87 24.56
C LYS A 161 -3.21 -3.84 25.65
N LYS A 162 -2.88 -4.15 26.91
CA LYS A 162 -3.06 -3.21 28.03
C LYS A 162 -2.19 -1.97 27.84
N LYS A 163 -0.92 -2.17 27.51
CA LYS A 163 0.05 -1.09 27.31
C LYS A 163 -0.27 -0.25 26.07
N ALA A 164 -0.76 -0.90 25.01
CA ALA A 164 -1.26 -0.22 23.83
C ALA A 164 -2.48 0.66 24.13
N LEU A 165 -3.41 0.19 24.98
CA LEU A 165 -4.54 1.01 25.40
C LEU A 165 -4.12 2.19 26.29
N GLU A 166 -3.11 2.02 27.15
CA GLU A 166 -2.57 3.11 27.98
C GLU A 166 -1.95 4.21 27.13
N ILE A 167 -1.12 3.86 26.13
CA ILE A 167 -0.52 4.86 25.23
C ILE A 167 -1.56 5.51 24.30
N ALA A 168 -2.61 4.78 23.90
CA ALA A 168 -3.72 5.35 23.16
C ALA A 168 -4.46 6.44 23.97
N LYS A 169 -4.75 6.17 25.25
CA LYS A 169 -5.38 7.14 26.15
C LYS A 169 -4.48 8.35 26.43
N ALA A 170 -3.19 8.14 26.63
CA ALA A 170 -2.23 9.23 26.79
C ALA A 170 -2.19 10.12 25.54
N THR A 171 -2.16 9.52 24.36
CA THR A 171 -2.18 10.24 23.07
C THR A 171 -3.48 11.03 22.91
N TYR A 172 -4.63 10.44 23.25
CA TYR A 172 -5.90 11.16 23.26
C TYR A 172 -5.88 12.36 24.21
N LEU A 173 -5.42 12.20 25.46
CA LEU A 173 -5.32 13.30 26.42
C LEU A 173 -4.41 14.42 25.91
N PHE A 174 -3.32 14.07 25.23
CA PHE A 174 -2.40 15.05 24.66
C PHE A 174 -3.07 15.95 23.61
N VAL A 175 -3.88 15.36 22.73
CA VAL A 175 -4.53 16.10 21.63
C VAL A 175 -5.86 16.75 22.07
N SER A 176 -6.62 16.12 22.95
CA SER A 176 -7.98 16.56 23.31
C SER A 176 -8.03 17.61 24.42
N VAL A 177 -7.02 17.68 25.30
CA VAL A 177 -7.00 18.67 26.39
C VAL A 177 -6.57 20.02 25.83
N LEU A 178 -7.36 21.05 26.11
CA LEU A 178 -7.03 22.42 25.71
C LEU A 178 -5.73 22.88 26.36
N MET A 179 -4.73 23.21 25.55
CA MET A 179 -3.47 23.78 26.03
C MET A 179 -3.71 25.17 26.62
N ARG A 180 -3.38 25.32 27.91
CA ARG A 180 -3.40 26.62 28.60
C ARG A 180 -1.96 27.01 28.94
N PRO A 181 -1.60 28.31 28.92
CA PRO A 181 -0.24 28.75 29.23
C PRO A 181 0.28 28.23 30.58
N ILE A 182 -0.59 28.19 31.60
CA ILE A 182 -0.26 27.67 32.94
C ILE A 182 -0.11 26.15 33.01
N ALA A 183 -0.55 25.43 31.98
CA ALA A 183 -0.53 23.98 31.87
C ALA A 183 0.38 23.49 30.75
N ALA A 184 1.22 24.35 30.16
CA ALA A 184 2.13 23.96 29.09
C ALA A 184 3.08 22.82 29.51
N GLN A 185 3.55 22.85 30.77
CA GLN A 185 4.41 21.79 31.32
C GLN A 185 3.72 20.41 31.29
N TYR A 186 2.41 20.35 31.57
CA TYR A 186 1.66 19.10 31.50
C TYR A 186 1.70 18.48 30.10
N HIS A 187 1.54 19.30 29.05
CA HIS A 187 1.64 18.81 27.66
C HIS A 187 3.05 18.38 27.29
N ILE A 188 4.08 19.10 27.76
CA ILE A 188 5.48 18.73 27.56
C ILE A 188 5.77 17.38 28.19
N ASP A 189 5.39 17.19 29.46
CA ASP A 189 5.62 15.95 30.19
C ASP A 189 4.87 14.77 29.54
N LEU A 190 3.63 15.02 29.10
CA LEU A 190 2.82 14.00 28.43
C LEU A 190 3.42 13.60 27.07
N ALA A 191 3.85 14.57 26.26
CA ALA A 191 4.53 14.30 24.99
C ALA A 191 5.84 13.52 25.19
N GLN A 192 6.66 13.93 26.16
CA GLN A 192 7.90 13.24 26.49
C GLN A 192 7.65 11.79 26.92
N ASN A 193 6.60 11.56 27.74
CA ASN A 193 6.25 10.22 28.18
C ASN A 193 5.77 9.32 27.02
N ILE A 194 4.88 9.84 26.15
CA ILE A 194 4.40 9.12 24.96
C ILE A 194 5.57 8.73 24.06
N LEU A 195 6.42 9.70 23.71
CA LEU A 195 7.56 9.48 22.82
C LEU A 195 8.58 8.52 23.44
N SER A 196 8.92 8.69 24.72
CA SER A 196 9.85 7.80 25.42
C SER A 196 9.33 6.36 25.47
N THR A 197 8.04 6.19 25.75
CA THR A 197 7.39 4.88 25.77
C THR A 197 7.40 4.22 24.39
N ALA A 198 7.08 4.97 23.33
CA ALA A 198 7.10 4.47 21.96
C ALA A 198 8.53 4.16 21.44
N MET A 199 9.55 4.87 21.94
CA MET A 199 10.95 4.56 21.65
C MET A 199 11.39 3.27 22.33
N GLN A 200 11.02 3.06 23.60
CA GLN A 200 11.35 1.86 24.38
C GLN A 200 10.59 0.61 23.91
N HIS A 201 9.38 0.79 23.36
CA HIS A 201 8.50 -0.30 22.94
C HIS A 201 8.09 -0.12 21.49
N GLU A 202 8.89 -0.67 20.57
CA GLU A 202 8.71 -0.44 19.13
C GLU A 202 7.33 -0.86 18.61
N PHE A 203 6.73 -1.91 19.21
CA PHE A 203 5.41 -2.40 18.85
C PHE A 203 4.29 -1.37 19.07
N LEU A 204 4.50 -0.36 19.92
CA LEU A 204 3.53 0.70 20.18
C LEU A 204 3.53 1.83 19.15
N ARG A 205 4.58 1.96 18.33
CA ARG A 205 4.75 3.09 17.42
C ARG A 205 3.58 3.23 16.45
N ASN A 206 3.12 2.11 15.88
CA ASN A 206 1.99 2.11 14.95
C ASN A 206 0.68 2.50 15.63
N GLU A 207 0.49 2.19 16.91
CA GLU A 207 -0.67 2.67 17.68
C GLU A 207 -0.62 4.19 17.84
N VAL A 208 0.54 4.75 18.20
CA VAL A 208 0.71 6.21 18.32
C VAL A 208 0.43 6.91 16.99
N TYR A 209 0.98 6.39 15.88
CA TYR A 209 0.69 6.94 14.56
C TYR A 209 -0.78 6.85 14.19
N ALA A 210 -1.42 5.69 14.40
CA ALA A 210 -2.83 5.50 14.12
C ALA A 210 -3.71 6.48 14.91
N GLN A 211 -3.42 6.64 16.20
CA GLN A 211 -4.16 7.56 17.07
C GLN A 211 -3.99 9.02 16.62
N LEU A 212 -2.77 9.46 16.35
CA LEU A 212 -2.53 10.83 15.87
C LEU A 212 -3.22 11.08 14.52
N ILE A 213 -3.15 10.14 13.59
CA ILE A 213 -3.85 10.24 12.29
C ILE A 213 -5.34 10.42 12.53
N LYS A 214 -5.96 9.52 13.30
CA LYS A 214 -7.40 9.58 13.56
C LYS A 214 -7.82 10.89 14.25
N LEU A 215 -7.09 11.28 15.30
CA LEU A 215 -7.36 12.48 16.10
C LEU A 215 -7.12 13.79 15.33
N THR A 216 -6.44 13.76 14.19
CA THR A 216 -6.17 14.95 13.37
C THR A 216 -6.89 14.94 12.02
N SER A 217 -7.59 13.86 11.67
CA SER A 217 -8.31 13.72 10.40
C SER A 217 -9.77 14.20 10.46
N GLY A 218 -10.37 14.27 11.66
CA GLY A 218 -11.71 14.81 11.87
C GLY A 218 -11.71 16.21 12.50
N SER A 219 -12.90 16.76 12.72
CA SER A 219 -13.04 17.95 13.56
C SER A 219 -12.90 17.55 15.03
N MET A 220 -11.77 17.87 15.66
CA MET A 220 -11.66 17.76 17.11
C MET A 220 -12.62 18.77 17.77
N PRO A 221 -13.27 18.42 18.90
CA PRO A 221 -14.21 19.31 19.59
C PRO A 221 -13.56 20.62 20.04
N PHE A 222 -12.23 20.63 20.17
CA PHE A 222 -11.42 21.82 20.33
C PHE A 222 -10.43 21.84 19.18
N SER A 223 -10.58 22.81 18.27
CA SER A 223 -9.62 23.02 17.18
C SER A 223 -8.21 23.09 17.75
N ILE A 224 -7.26 22.40 17.10
CA ILE A 224 -5.83 22.64 17.33
C ILE A 224 -5.60 24.13 17.05
N GLN A 225 -5.35 24.91 18.10
CA GLN A 225 -5.00 26.33 18.01
C GLN A 225 -3.50 26.50 17.81
#